data_AF-A0A355UXJ2-F1
#
_entry.id   AF-A0A355UXJ2-F1
#
_cell.length_a   1.000
_cell.length_b   1.000
_cell.length_c   1.000
_cell.angle_alpha   90.00
_cell.angle_beta   90.00
_cell.angle_gamma   90.00
#
_symmetry.space_group_name_H-M   'P 1'
#
loop_
_entity.id
_entity.type
_entity.pdbx_description
1 polymer ?
#
loop_
_entity_poly.entity_id
_entity_poly.type
_entity_poly.pdbx_seq_one_letter_code
_entity_poly.pdbx_strand_id
1 'polypeptide(L)'
;MINVAIDGPAGAGKSTIAKAAAKELGYIYVDTGALYRSIALQALKVNSLDSLTDDEIISCLDDIKLELKFIGNSQRVFLNDEDVSEKIRTAEVSMGASRVSAVPKVREFLFELQKKNAEENNVIMDGRDIGTVVLPNADLKIFLTASAEERASRRYLEMKQKPDCPSYQQILDDIIKRDYDDSHRKISPLKKADDAVEIDTTNMSADEVIRCITDMIRKTAERKEG
;
A
#
# COMPACT_ATOMS: atom_id res chain seq x y z
N MET A 1 14.68 -14.10 -9.09
CA MET A 1 13.54 -13.32 -8.59
C MET A 1 13.92 -11.86 -8.50
N ILE A 2 12.99 -10.98 -8.84
CA ILE A 2 13.12 -9.52 -8.79
C ILE A 2 12.15 -8.97 -7.76
N ASN A 3 12.66 -8.18 -6.82
CA ASN A 3 11.88 -7.55 -5.76
C ASN A 3 11.88 -6.04 -5.96
N VAL A 4 10.71 -5.46 -6.22
CA VAL A 4 10.52 -4.01 -6.40
C VAL A 4 9.70 -3.46 -5.26
N ALA A 5 10.24 -2.44 -4.57
CA ALA A 5 9.54 -1.69 -3.54
C ALA A 5 9.07 -0.33 -4.09
N ILE A 6 7.79 0.01 -3.90
CA ILE A 6 7.23 1.31 -4.25
C ILE A 6 6.61 1.95 -3.00
N ASP A 7 7.34 2.88 -2.40
CA ASP A 7 6.91 3.65 -1.24
C ASP A 7 6.46 5.06 -1.62
N GLY A 8 5.77 5.73 -0.71
CA GLY A 8 5.34 7.12 -0.90
C GLY A 8 4.00 7.44 -0.24
N PRO A 9 3.62 8.72 -0.17
CA PRO A 9 2.44 9.17 0.55
C PRO A 9 1.13 8.65 -0.04
N ALA A 10 0.05 8.75 0.74
CA ALA A 10 -1.30 8.37 0.28
C ALA A 10 -1.70 9.23 -0.92
N GLY A 11 -2.37 8.64 -1.92
CA GLY A 11 -2.82 9.38 -3.11
C GLY A 11 -1.75 9.65 -4.16
N ALA A 12 -0.48 9.24 -3.97
CA ALA A 12 0.58 9.38 -4.97
C ALA A 12 0.41 8.49 -6.22
N GLY A 13 -0.66 7.68 -6.32
CA GLY A 13 -0.91 6.80 -7.47
C GLY A 13 -0.21 5.43 -7.44
N LYS A 14 0.53 5.12 -6.36
CA LYS A 14 1.34 3.90 -6.20
C LYS A 14 0.62 2.62 -6.63
N SER A 15 -0.54 2.33 -6.02
CA SER A 15 -1.26 1.08 -6.26
C SER A 15 -1.71 0.94 -7.72
N THR A 16 -2.13 2.04 -8.35
CA THR A 16 -2.49 2.06 -9.78
C THR A 16 -1.28 1.73 -10.64
N ILE A 17 -0.15 2.38 -10.37
CA ILE A 17 1.07 2.22 -11.18
C ILE A 17 1.71 0.85 -10.94
N ALA A 18 1.83 0.41 -9.68
CA ALA A 18 2.37 -0.88 -9.31
C ALA A 18 1.56 -2.03 -9.94
N LYS A 19 0.22 -1.94 -9.89
CA LYS A 19 -0.66 -2.93 -10.53
C LYS A 19 -0.51 -2.95 -12.05
N ALA A 20 -0.38 -1.79 -12.69
CA ALA A 20 -0.19 -1.70 -14.13
C ALA A 20 1.17 -2.28 -14.56
N ALA A 21 2.25 -1.87 -13.89
CA ALA A 21 3.59 -2.37 -14.15
C ALA A 21 3.68 -3.89 -13.91
N ALA A 22 3.09 -4.39 -12.82
CA ALA A 22 3.07 -5.83 -12.53
C ALA A 22 2.35 -6.63 -13.62
N LYS A 23 1.21 -6.12 -14.09
CA LYS A 23 0.47 -6.74 -15.19
C LYS A 23 1.28 -6.76 -16.49
N GLU A 24 1.97 -5.67 -16.82
CA GLU A 24 2.79 -5.56 -18.04
C GLU A 24 4.00 -6.50 -18.00
N LEU A 25 4.60 -6.69 -16.82
CA LEU A 25 5.80 -7.50 -16.63
C LEU A 25 5.52 -8.97 -16.27
N GLY A 26 4.26 -9.32 -16.00
CA GLY A 26 3.89 -10.64 -15.49
C GLY A 26 4.37 -10.91 -14.07
N TYR A 27 4.50 -9.86 -13.25
CA TYR A 27 4.95 -9.95 -11.85
C TYR A 27 3.75 -10.01 -10.89
N ILE A 28 3.98 -10.48 -9.68
CA ILE A 28 2.99 -10.45 -8.61
C ILE A 28 2.95 -9.05 -7.98
N TYR A 29 1.80 -8.41 -8.03
CA TYR A 29 1.55 -7.18 -7.27
C TYR A 29 1.16 -7.52 -5.83
N VAL A 30 1.66 -6.79 -4.84
CA VAL A 30 1.30 -6.92 -3.43
C VAL A 30 0.89 -5.57 -2.84
N ASP A 31 -0.42 -5.37 -2.65
CA ASP A 31 -0.97 -4.20 -1.91
C ASP A 31 -0.84 -4.42 -0.40
N THR A 32 0.20 -3.88 0.21
CA THR A 32 0.39 -4.01 1.66
C THR A 32 -0.67 -3.24 2.45
N GLY A 33 -1.19 -2.14 1.89
CA GLY A 33 -2.27 -1.39 2.49
C GLY A 33 -3.55 -2.22 2.60
N ALA A 34 -3.82 -3.09 1.63
CA ALA A 34 -4.94 -4.01 1.67
C ALA A 34 -4.81 -5.03 2.79
N LEU A 35 -3.60 -5.49 3.09
CA LEU A 35 -3.34 -6.41 4.21
C LEU A 35 -3.69 -5.76 5.56
N TYR A 36 -3.20 -4.54 5.81
CA TYR A 36 -3.56 -3.80 7.03
C TYR A 36 -5.06 -3.49 7.11
N ARG A 37 -5.70 -3.16 5.97
CA ARG A 37 -7.16 -2.96 5.91
C ARG A 37 -7.92 -4.25 6.25
N SER A 38 -7.42 -5.43 5.88
CA SER A 38 -8.05 -6.69 6.28
C SER A 38 -7.98 -6.93 7.78
N ILE A 39 -6.87 -6.57 8.44
CA ILE A 39 -6.78 -6.63 9.91
C ILE A 39 -7.75 -5.65 10.55
N ALA A 40 -7.82 -4.42 10.04
CA ALA A 40 -8.78 -3.42 10.52
C ALA A 40 -10.23 -3.88 10.35
N LEU A 41 -10.56 -4.52 9.23
CA LEU A 41 -11.89 -5.11 8.99
C LEU A 41 -12.21 -6.19 10.02
N GLN A 42 -11.25 -7.05 10.39
CA GLN A 42 -11.47 -8.06 11.40
C GLN A 42 -11.67 -7.44 12.80
N ALA A 43 -10.83 -6.47 13.16
CA ALA A 43 -10.94 -5.76 14.44
C ALA A 43 -12.29 -5.03 14.58
N LEU A 44 -12.80 -4.44 13.50
CA LEU A 44 -14.13 -3.78 13.46
C LEU A 44 -15.30 -4.73 13.75
N LYS A 45 -15.13 -6.05 13.61
CA LYS A 45 -16.18 -7.02 14.00
C LYS A 45 -16.31 -7.16 15.51
N VAL A 46 -15.27 -6.80 16.27
CA VAL A 46 -15.25 -6.87 17.73
C VAL A 46 -15.84 -5.61 18.32
N ASN A 47 -15.30 -4.44 17.95
CA ASN A 47 -15.78 -3.13 18.40
C ASN A 47 -15.26 -2.01 17.48
N SER A 48 -15.69 -0.77 17.74
CA SER A 48 -15.11 0.41 17.10
C SER A 48 -13.59 0.49 17.34
N LEU A 49 -12.81 0.81 16.32
CA LEU A 49 -11.35 0.81 16.41
C LEU A 49 -10.78 1.80 17.43
N ASP A 50 -11.50 2.89 17.70
CA ASP A 50 -11.12 3.88 18.72
C ASP A 50 -11.29 3.34 20.15
N SER A 51 -12.14 2.33 20.33
CA SER A 51 -12.37 1.67 21.61
C SER A 51 -11.45 0.47 21.87
N LEU A 52 -10.74 -0.01 20.85
CA LEU A 52 -9.89 -1.19 20.96
C LEU A 52 -8.49 -0.85 21.48
N THR A 53 -8.09 -1.59 22.50
CA THR A 53 -6.72 -1.67 22.99
C THR A 53 -5.83 -2.41 21.99
N ASP A 54 -4.51 -2.23 22.11
CA ASP A 54 -3.55 -2.98 21.28
C ASP A 54 -3.68 -4.50 21.50
N ASP A 55 -3.93 -4.93 22.74
CA ASP A 55 -4.10 -6.36 23.09
C ASP A 55 -5.34 -6.96 22.43
N GLU A 56 -6.45 -6.22 22.36
CA GLU A 56 -7.65 -6.67 21.65
C GLU A 56 -7.39 -6.77 20.13
N ILE A 57 -6.67 -5.83 19.53
CA ILE A 57 -6.26 -5.92 18.13
C ILE A 57 -5.36 -7.15 17.90
N ILE A 58 -4.44 -7.43 18.83
CA ILE A 58 -3.52 -8.57 18.75
C ILE A 58 -4.28 -9.89 18.85
N SER A 59 -5.25 -10.01 19.77
CA SER A 59 -6.07 -11.21 19.91
C SER A 59 -6.86 -11.56 18.64
N CYS A 60 -7.18 -10.57 17.80
CA CYS A 60 -7.83 -10.82 16.53
C CYS A 60 -6.94 -11.60 15.54
N LEU A 61 -5.61 -11.59 15.72
CA LEU A 61 -4.66 -12.19 14.78
C LEU A 61 -4.67 -13.73 14.81
N ASP A 62 -5.01 -14.33 15.95
CA ASP A 62 -4.98 -15.79 16.14
C ASP A 62 -5.97 -16.53 15.22
N ASP A 63 -7.07 -15.86 14.86
CA ASP A 63 -8.13 -16.41 14.01
C ASP A 63 -8.03 -15.94 12.55
N ILE A 64 -6.92 -15.29 12.15
CA ILE A 64 -6.78 -14.72 10.82
C ILE A 64 -5.98 -15.63 9.89
N LYS A 65 -6.65 -16.04 8.82
CA LYS A 65 -6.04 -16.59 7.61
C LYS A 65 -6.14 -15.58 6.48
N LEU A 66 -5.02 -14.94 6.14
CA LEU A 66 -4.92 -14.01 5.01
C LEU A 66 -4.30 -14.68 3.79
N GLU A 67 -4.99 -14.59 2.66
CA GLU A 67 -4.50 -15.07 1.37
C GLU A 67 -4.65 -14.00 0.30
N LEU A 68 -3.61 -13.84 -0.51
CA LEU A 68 -3.65 -13.04 -1.73
C LEU A 68 -3.81 -14.00 -2.90
N LYS A 69 -4.88 -13.83 -3.69
CA LYS A 69 -5.16 -14.66 -4.87
C LYS A 69 -5.26 -13.80 -6.11
N PHE A 70 -4.75 -14.30 -7.23
CA PHE A 70 -4.92 -13.64 -8.51
C PHE A 70 -6.09 -14.28 -9.27
N ILE A 71 -7.20 -13.55 -9.42
CA ILE A 71 -8.43 -14.01 -10.07
C ILE A 71 -8.81 -13.02 -11.16
N GLY A 72 -8.87 -13.49 -12.42
CA GLY A 72 -9.38 -12.69 -13.55
C GLY A 72 -8.66 -11.34 -13.74
N ASN A 73 -7.32 -11.34 -13.73
CA ASN A 73 -6.46 -10.15 -13.81
C ASN A 73 -6.58 -9.16 -12.64
N SER A 74 -7.17 -9.59 -11.52
CA SER A 74 -7.25 -8.81 -10.29
C SER A 74 -6.65 -9.58 -9.12
N GLN A 75 -5.79 -8.91 -8.36
CA GLN A 75 -5.46 -9.39 -7.02
C GLN A 75 -6.68 -9.24 -6.13
N ARG A 76 -7.01 -10.31 -5.43
CA ARG A 76 -8.08 -10.40 -4.45
C ARG A 76 -7.52 -10.77 -3.09
N VAL A 77 -8.14 -10.25 -2.05
CA VAL A 77 -7.75 -10.49 -0.67
C VAL A 77 -8.81 -11.34 -0.02
N PHE A 78 -8.40 -12.49 0.49
CA PHE A 78 -9.24 -13.42 1.22
C PHE A 78 -8.89 -13.35 2.70
N LEU A 79 -9.91 -13.19 3.54
CA LEU A 79 -9.82 -13.21 4.99
C LEU A 79 -10.72 -14.34 5.48
N ASN A 80 -10.12 -15.39 6.08
CA ASN A 80 -10.84 -16.58 6.53
C ASN A 80 -11.71 -17.19 5.41
N ASP A 81 -11.09 -17.37 4.25
CA ASP A 81 -11.68 -17.88 3.01
C ASP A 81 -12.83 -17.03 2.41
N GLU A 82 -13.12 -15.86 2.98
CA GLU A 82 -14.06 -14.87 2.44
C GLU A 82 -13.33 -13.82 1.58
N ASP A 83 -13.83 -13.55 0.37
CA ASP A 83 -13.33 -12.45 -0.48
C ASP A 83 -13.74 -11.09 0.12
N VAL A 84 -12.77 -10.38 0.70
CA VAL A 84 -12.97 -9.08 1.34
C VAL A 84 -12.49 -7.91 0.47
N SER A 85 -12.13 -8.15 -0.80
CA SER A 85 -11.45 -7.19 -1.68
C SER A 85 -12.17 -5.84 -1.80
N GLU A 86 -13.51 -5.83 -1.78
CA GLU A 86 -14.31 -4.60 -1.79
C GLU A 86 -14.61 -4.08 -0.38
N LYS A 87 -14.84 -4.98 0.59
CA LYS A 87 -15.13 -4.61 1.99
C LYS A 87 -14.00 -3.80 2.63
N ILE A 88 -12.75 -4.13 2.28
CA ILE A 88 -11.58 -3.44 2.79
C ILE A 88 -11.38 -2.04 2.20
N ARG A 89 -12.20 -1.59 1.23
CA ARG A 89 -12.08 -0.27 0.59
C ARG A 89 -13.03 0.78 1.15
N THR A 90 -13.83 0.44 2.16
CA THR A 90 -14.71 1.41 2.83
C THR A 90 -13.89 2.48 3.57
N ALA A 91 -14.49 3.64 3.81
CA ALA A 91 -13.84 4.75 4.50
C ALA A 91 -13.45 4.36 5.93
N GLU A 92 -14.36 3.70 6.65
CA GLU A 92 -14.18 3.19 8.01
C GLU A 92 -12.97 2.25 8.12
N VAL A 93 -12.89 1.24 7.24
CA VAL A 93 -11.76 0.29 7.24
C VAL A 93 -10.44 0.98 6.85
N SER A 94 -10.51 1.94 5.92
CA SER A 94 -9.33 2.69 5.49
C SER A 94 -8.75 3.57 6.61
N MET A 95 -9.60 4.19 7.42
CA MET A 95 -9.17 4.89 8.64
C MET A 95 -8.53 3.91 9.63
N GLY A 96 -9.14 2.74 9.76
CA GLY A 96 -8.65 1.71 10.65
C GLY A 96 -7.29 1.14 10.34
N ALA A 97 -6.91 1.08 9.07
CA ALA A 97 -5.61 0.60 8.64
C ALA A 97 -4.44 1.35 9.31
N SER A 98 -4.58 2.66 9.50
CA SER A 98 -3.54 3.46 10.17
C SER A 98 -3.38 3.04 11.63
N ARG A 99 -4.49 2.91 12.36
CA ARG A 99 -4.53 2.46 13.76
C ARG A 99 -3.89 1.10 13.97
N VAL A 100 -4.24 0.11 13.14
CA VAL A 100 -3.69 -1.25 13.26
C VAL A 100 -2.23 -1.32 12.80
N SER A 101 -1.82 -0.49 11.82
CA SER A 101 -0.42 -0.46 11.34
C SER A 101 0.58 0.10 12.36
N ALA A 102 0.08 0.82 13.37
CA ALA A 102 0.86 1.31 14.49
C ALA A 102 1.17 0.22 15.54
N VAL A 103 0.47 -0.91 15.53
CA VAL A 103 0.65 -2.01 16.49
C VAL A 103 1.78 -2.93 16.02
N PRO A 104 2.91 -3.06 16.76
CA PRO A 104 4.08 -3.82 16.31
C PRO A 104 3.79 -5.27 15.95
N LYS A 105 2.97 -5.95 16.76
CA LYS A 105 2.56 -7.35 16.56
C LYS A 105 1.76 -7.56 15.27
N VAL A 106 0.95 -6.59 14.85
CA VAL A 106 0.25 -6.64 13.56
C VAL A 106 1.25 -6.56 12.41
N ARG A 107 2.27 -5.71 12.52
CA ARG A 107 3.33 -5.59 11.51
C ARG A 107 4.13 -6.89 11.41
N GLU A 108 4.52 -7.46 12.53
CA GLU A 108 5.22 -8.76 12.62
C GLU A 108 4.41 -9.87 11.94
N PHE A 109 3.12 -9.96 12.25
CA PHE A 109 2.21 -10.93 11.63
C PHE A 109 2.15 -10.80 10.09
N LEU A 110 2.03 -9.58 9.58
CA LEU A 110 1.94 -9.34 8.14
C LEU A 110 3.30 -9.45 7.42
N PHE A 111 4.41 -9.26 8.13
CA PHE A 111 5.76 -9.25 7.56
C PHE A 111 6.11 -10.60 6.93
N GLU A 112 5.80 -11.70 7.61
CA GLU A 112 6.08 -13.05 7.10
C GLU A 112 5.34 -13.34 5.79
N LEU A 113 4.08 -12.93 5.67
CA LEU A 113 3.31 -13.07 4.43
C LEU A 113 3.95 -12.28 3.28
N GLN A 114 4.34 -11.03 3.53
CA GLN A 114 4.97 -10.16 2.53
C GLN A 114 6.31 -10.73 2.07
N LYS A 115 7.14 -11.18 3.01
CA LYS A 115 8.45 -11.76 2.75
C LYS A 115 8.36 -13.05 1.95
N LYS A 116 7.47 -13.97 2.33
CA LYS A 116 7.24 -15.22 1.59
C LYS A 116 6.88 -14.98 0.12
N ASN A 117 5.98 -14.02 -0.15
CA ASN A 117 5.61 -13.68 -1.53
C ASN A 117 6.83 -13.21 -2.36
N ALA A 118 7.73 -12.44 -1.75
CA ALA A 118 8.94 -11.92 -2.39
C ALA A 118 10.05 -12.98 -2.58
N GLU A 119 10.06 -14.05 -1.78
CA GLU A 119 11.01 -15.16 -1.96
C GLU A 119 10.59 -16.10 -3.09
N GLU A 120 9.29 -16.29 -3.28
CA GLU A 120 8.73 -17.27 -4.21
C GLU A 120 8.39 -16.70 -5.60
N ASN A 121 8.41 -15.37 -5.80
CA ASN A 121 7.93 -14.73 -7.03
C ASN A 121 8.75 -13.47 -7.40
N ASN A 122 8.64 -13.03 -8.65
CA ASN A 122 8.94 -11.64 -9.01
C ASN A 122 7.82 -10.75 -8.48
N VAL A 123 8.13 -9.78 -7.62
CA VAL A 123 7.12 -8.98 -6.94
C VAL A 123 7.30 -7.47 -7.15
N ILE A 124 6.16 -6.77 -7.24
CA ILE A 124 6.07 -5.33 -7.05
C ILE A 124 5.18 -5.10 -5.83
N MET A 125 5.77 -4.56 -4.76
CA MET A 125 5.10 -4.34 -3.49
C MET A 125 5.00 -2.85 -3.21
N ASP A 126 3.78 -2.34 -3.00
CA ASP A 126 3.56 -0.92 -2.68
C ASP A 126 3.15 -0.71 -1.22
N GLY A 127 3.63 0.38 -0.63
CA GLY A 127 3.40 0.65 0.79
C GLY A 127 3.92 1.99 1.28
N ARG A 128 4.45 2.02 2.51
CA ARG A 128 5.03 3.21 3.15
C ARG A 128 6.47 3.00 3.60
N ASP A 129 6.83 1.77 3.91
CA ASP A 129 8.13 1.39 4.44
C ASP A 129 8.62 0.06 3.84
N ILE A 130 8.24 -0.22 2.59
CA ILE A 130 8.63 -1.44 1.89
C ILE A 130 10.14 -1.47 1.69
N GLY A 131 10.73 -0.46 1.06
CA GLY A 131 12.16 -0.39 0.77
C GLY A 131 13.04 -0.14 1.99
N THR A 132 12.45 0.30 3.12
CA THR A 132 13.19 0.57 4.36
C THR A 132 13.09 -0.55 5.40
N VAL A 133 11.99 -1.31 5.42
CA VAL A 133 11.70 -2.28 6.49
C VAL A 133 11.33 -3.65 5.94
N VAL A 134 10.38 -3.72 5.00
CA VAL A 134 9.86 -5.02 4.52
C VAL A 134 10.87 -5.73 3.60
N LEU A 135 11.37 -5.00 2.62
CA LEU A 135 12.33 -5.41 1.60
C LEU A 135 13.53 -4.44 1.58
N PRO A 136 14.33 -4.39 2.67
CA PRO A 136 15.49 -3.49 2.74
C PRO A 136 16.56 -3.82 1.69
N ASN A 137 16.52 -5.01 1.10
CA ASN A 137 17.40 -5.46 0.02
C ASN A 137 16.63 -5.64 -1.30
N ALA A 138 15.52 -4.92 -1.51
CA ALA A 138 14.82 -4.91 -2.80
C ALA A 138 15.79 -4.53 -3.93
N ASP A 139 15.67 -5.17 -5.08
CA ASP A 139 16.51 -4.94 -6.26
C ASP A 139 16.30 -3.53 -6.84
N LEU A 140 15.08 -3.01 -6.70
CA LEU A 140 14.72 -1.65 -7.03
C LEU A 140 13.81 -1.07 -5.95
N LYS A 141 14.17 0.12 -5.47
CA LYS A 141 13.34 0.90 -4.55
C LYS A 141 12.95 2.21 -5.22
N ILE A 142 11.66 2.50 -5.24
CA ILE A 142 11.09 3.71 -5.79
C ILE A 142 10.34 4.42 -4.68
N PHE A 143 10.57 5.72 -4.55
CA PHE A 143 9.77 6.60 -3.71
C PHE A 143 8.94 7.51 -4.60
N LEU A 144 7.66 7.19 -4.73
CA LEU A 144 6.72 7.89 -5.59
C LEU A 144 6.02 9.01 -4.82
N THR A 145 6.17 10.25 -5.28
CA THR A 145 5.60 11.42 -4.61
C THR A 145 4.77 12.28 -5.57
N ALA A 146 4.04 13.23 -5.00
CA ALA A 146 3.35 14.32 -5.68
C ALA A 146 2.96 15.37 -4.63
N SER A 147 2.74 16.62 -5.05
CA SER A 147 2.22 17.66 -4.15
C SER A 147 0.92 17.24 -3.48
N ALA A 148 0.64 17.75 -2.27
CA ALA A 148 -0.59 17.43 -1.55
C ALA A 148 -1.82 17.89 -2.33
N GLU A 149 -1.71 19.05 -2.98
CA GLU A 149 -2.73 19.68 -3.81
C GLU A 149 -3.08 18.80 -5.02
N GLU A 150 -2.08 18.23 -5.69
CA GLU A 150 -2.28 17.35 -6.84
C GLU A 150 -2.92 16.02 -6.41
N ARG A 151 -2.46 15.43 -5.30
CA ARG A 151 -3.08 14.22 -4.74
C ARG A 151 -4.52 14.46 -4.31
N ALA A 152 -4.80 15.61 -3.71
CA ALA A 152 -6.16 16.03 -3.36
C ALA A 152 -7.04 16.24 -4.60
N SER A 153 -6.48 16.86 -5.65
CA SER A 153 -7.17 17.08 -6.93
C SER A 153 -7.56 15.75 -7.58
N ARG A 154 -6.62 14.82 -7.72
CA ARG A 154 -6.86 13.46 -8.24
C ARG A 154 -7.96 12.76 -7.45
N ARG A 155 -7.86 12.77 -6.12
CA ARG A 155 -8.82 12.13 -5.23
C ARG A 155 -10.22 12.75 -5.31
N TYR A 156 -10.29 14.08 -5.40
CA TYR A 156 -11.55 14.78 -5.59
C TYR A 156 -12.19 14.40 -6.93
N LEU A 157 -11.42 14.34 -8.01
CA LEU A 157 -11.90 13.92 -9.33
C LEU A 157 -12.41 12.47 -9.34
N GLU A 158 -11.79 11.56 -8.59
CA GLU A 158 -12.27 10.18 -8.38
C GLU A 158 -13.62 10.11 -7.63
N MET A 159 -13.84 11.05 -6.71
CA MET A 159 -14.98 11.03 -5.80
C MET A 159 -16.16 11.91 -6.25
N LYS A 160 -15.94 12.92 -7.10
CA LYS A 160 -16.96 13.95 -7.44
C LYS A 160 -18.27 13.44 -8.01
N GLN A 161 -18.30 12.21 -8.54
CA GLN A 161 -19.51 11.59 -9.09
C GLN A 161 -20.28 10.76 -8.05
N LYS A 162 -19.76 10.62 -6.83
CA LYS A 162 -20.39 9.86 -5.74
C LYS A 162 -21.28 10.79 -4.91
N PRO A 163 -22.43 10.30 -4.41
CA PRO A 163 -23.41 11.11 -3.68
C PRO A 163 -22.85 11.79 -2.41
N ASP A 164 -21.79 11.24 -1.81
CA ASP A 164 -21.17 11.74 -0.57
C ASP A 164 -19.73 12.26 -0.79
N CYS A 165 -19.45 12.89 -1.92
CA CYS A 165 -18.12 13.44 -2.20
C CYS A 165 -17.77 14.58 -1.21
N PRO A 166 -16.69 14.47 -0.42
CA PRO A 166 -16.21 15.58 0.40
C PRO A 166 -15.76 16.76 -0.45
N SER A 167 -15.71 17.95 0.14
CA SER A 167 -15.12 19.12 -0.52
C SER A 167 -13.63 18.91 -0.78
N TYR A 168 -13.09 19.59 -1.80
CA TYR A 168 -11.66 19.58 -2.09
C TYR A 168 -10.82 19.92 -0.84
N GLN A 169 -11.25 20.93 -0.07
CA GLN A 169 -10.53 21.35 1.13
C GLN A 169 -10.49 20.25 2.19
N GLN A 170 -11.60 19.55 2.44
CA GLN A 170 -11.62 18.41 3.36
C GLN A 170 -10.68 17.30 2.91
N ILE A 171 -10.65 16.99 1.61
CA ILE A 171 -9.74 15.97 1.07
C ILE A 171 -8.27 16.39 1.23
N LEU A 172 -7.95 17.66 0.98
CA LEU A 172 -6.61 18.20 1.14
C LEU A 172 -6.16 18.15 2.61
N ASP A 173 -7.01 18.60 3.53
CA ASP A 173 -6.72 18.58 4.97
C ASP A 173 -6.50 17.14 5.48
N ASP A 174 -7.33 16.18 5.02
CA ASP A 174 -7.19 14.76 5.34
C ASP A 174 -5.87 14.18 4.81
N ILE A 175 -5.46 14.58 3.60
CA ILE A 175 -4.20 14.16 3.00
C ILE A 175 -3.01 14.70 3.79
N ILE A 176 -3.01 15.99 4.10
CA ILE A 176 -1.93 16.63 4.86
C ILE A 176 -1.80 15.98 6.25
N LYS A 177 -2.93 15.76 6.93
CA LYS A 177 -2.95 15.08 8.22
C LYS A 177 -2.36 13.67 8.12
N ARG A 178 -2.78 12.88 7.12
CA ARG A 178 -2.26 11.52 6.92
C ARG A 178 -0.77 11.51 6.62
N ASP A 179 -0.27 12.43 5.81
CA ASP A 179 1.16 12.49 5.51
C ASP A 179 1.98 12.86 6.75
N TYR A 180 1.46 13.75 7.59
CA TYR A 180 2.07 14.06 8.89
C TYR A 180 2.10 12.81 9.78
N ASP A 181 0.97 12.12 9.95
CA ASP A 181 0.87 10.93 10.78
C ASP A 181 1.79 9.79 10.26
N ASP A 182 1.81 9.56 8.94
CA ASP A 182 2.65 8.54 8.29
C ASP A 182 4.16 8.86 8.46
N SER A 183 4.55 10.13 8.39
CA SER A 183 5.96 10.54 8.50
C SER A 183 6.47 10.71 9.94
N HIS A 184 5.58 10.98 10.91
CA HIS A 184 5.93 11.22 12.32
C HIS A 184 5.63 10.04 13.25
N ARG A 185 5.11 8.93 12.72
CA ARG A 185 4.92 7.71 13.53
C ARG A 185 6.26 7.22 14.09
N LYS A 186 6.25 6.77 15.35
CA LYS A 186 7.45 6.27 16.06
C LYS A 186 8.05 5.02 15.41
N ILE A 187 7.23 4.22 14.75
CA ILE A 187 7.62 2.91 14.19
C ILE A 187 7.46 2.96 12.67
N SER A 188 8.55 2.67 11.96
CA SER A 188 8.63 2.62 10.50
C SER A 188 8.08 3.88 9.80
N PRO A 189 8.48 5.11 10.16
CA PRO A 189 7.94 6.31 9.52
C PRO A 189 8.08 6.26 8.00
N LEU A 190 7.12 6.85 7.28
CA LEU A 190 7.21 7.06 5.84
C LEU A 190 8.46 7.89 5.56
N LYS A 191 9.48 7.20 5.05
CA LYS A 191 10.77 7.79 4.71
C LYS A 191 11.27 7.13 3.43
N LYS A 192 11.82 7.95 2.53
CA LYS A 192 12.56 7.45 1.39
C LYS A 192 13.80 6.68 1.87
N ALA A 193 13.99 5.45 1.38
CA ALA A 193 15.24 4.71 1.61
C ALA A 193 16.41 5.44 0.93
N ASP A 194 17.61 5.38 1.50
CA ASP A 194 18.75 6.17 1.00
C ASP A 194 19.15 5.79 -0.44
N ASP A 195 18.88 4.55 -0.84
CA ASP A 195 19.11 4.00 -2.18
C ASP A 195 17.85 4.00 -3.07
N ALA A 196 16.74 4.59 -2.63
CA ALA A 196 15.52 4.68 -3.43
C ALA A 196 15.58 5.82 -4.45
N VAL A 197 15.13 5.53 -5.67
CA VAL A 197 14.93 6.53 -6.71
C VAL A 197 13.63 7.28 -6.43
N GLU A 198 13.72 8.60 -6.28
CA GLU A 198 12.53 9.46 -6.11
C GLU A 198 11.92 9.82 -7.46
N ILE A 199 10.60 9.69 -7.57
CA ILE A 199 9.83 10.07 -8.75
C ILE A 199 8.70 11.00 -8.32
N ASP A 200 8.81 12.27 -8.70
CA ASP A 200 7.73 13.25 -8.52
C ASP A 200 6.76 13.19 -9.71
N THR A 201 5.53 12.78 -9.42
CA THR A 201 4.47 12.59 -10.41
C THR A 201 3.55 13.80 -10.57
N THR A 202 3.86 14.94 -9.94
CA THR A 202 2.96 16.11 -9.89
C THR A 202 2.51 16.55 -11.28
N ASN A 203 3.43 16.56 -12.26
CA ASN A 203 3.15 16.99 -13.64
C ASN A 203 3.24 15.84 -14.65
N MET A 204 3.06 14.60 -14.21
CA MET A 204 3.12 13.41 -15.07
C MET A 204 1.74 12.78 -15.22
N SER A 205 1.42 12.34 -16.43
CA SER A 205 0.27 11.48 -16.68
C SER A 205 0.51 10.06 -16.14
N ALA A 206 -0.56 9.33 -15.83
CA ALA A 206 -0.45 7.96 -15.34
C ALA A 206 0.36 7.07 -16.29
N ASP A 207 0.16 7.22 -17.61
CA ASP A 207 0.85 6.43 -18.64
C ASP A 207 2.35 6.75 -18.73
N GLU A 208 2.77 7.99 -18.46
CA GLU A 208 4.18 8.36 -18.38
C GLU A 208 4.83 7.74 -17.15
N VAL A 209 4.15 7.79 -16.00
CA VAL A 209 4.67 7.20 -14.77
C VAL A 209 4.76 5.67 -14.89
N ILE A 210 3.73 5.03 -15.45
CA ILE A 210 3.74 3.57 -15.69
C ILE A 210 4.91 3.19 -16.59
N ARG A 211 5.09 3.87 -17.74
CA ARG A 211 6.21 3.60 -18.65
C ARG A 211 7.56 3.79 -17.96
N CYS A 212 7.74 4.89 -17.24
CA CYS A 212 8.95 5.18 -16.49
C CYS A 212 9.29 4.06 -15.49
N ILE A 213 8.32 3.67 -14.66
CA ILE A 213 8.52 2.63 -13.65
C ILE A 213 8.75 1.26 -14.30
N THR A 214 7.96 0.88 -15.30
CA THR A 214 8.14 -0.40 -16.01
C THR A 214 9.54 -0.49 -16.62
N ASP A 215 10.03 0.56 -17.27
CA ASP A 215 11.36 0.57 -17.89
C ASP A 215 12.49 0.50 -16.86
N MET A 216 12.34 1.14 -15.70
CA MET A 216 13.29 1.00 -14.59
C MET A 216 13.34 -0.44 -14.07
N ILE A 217 12.19 -1.10 -13.95
CA ILE A 217 12.12 -2.49 -13.51
C ILE A 217 12.76 -3.43 -14.54
N ARG A 218 12.47 -3.26 -15.84
CA ARG A 218 13.11 -4.05 -16.91
C ARG A 218 14.62 -3.96 -16.87
N LYS A 219 15.16 -2.73 -16.82
CA LYS A 219 16.61 -2.49 -16.74
C LYS A 219 17.23 -3.11 -15.50
N THR A 220 16.51 -3.12 -14.38
CA THR A 220 16.99 -3.75 -13.15
C THR A 220 17.02 -5.27 -13.31
N ALA A 221 15.98 -5.86 -13.90
CA ALA A 221 15.92 -7.29 -14.19
C ALA A 221 17.05 -7.74 -15.13
N GLU A 222 17.26 -7.03 -16.23
CA GLU A 222 18.33 -7.29 -17.20
C GLU A 222 19.73 -7.27 -16.55
N ARG A 223 19.98 -6.32 -15.65
CA ARG A 223 21.26 -6.21 -14.92
C ARG A 223 21.49 -7.32 -13.90
N LYS A 224 20.43 -7.96 -13.41
CA LYS A 224 20.51 -9.05 -12.42
C LYS A 224 20.70 -10.40 -13.09
N GLU A 225 20.23 -10.53 -14.33
CA GLU A 225 20.35 -11.75 -15.13
C GLU A 225 21.70 -11.85 -15.87
N GLY A 226 22.38 -10.72 -16.11
CA GLY A 226 23.72 -10.65 -16.71
C GLY A 226 24.84 -10.71 -15.69
#